data_AF-A7ILM8-F1
#
_entry.id   AF-A7ILM8-F1
#
_cell.length_a   1.000
_cell.length_b   1.000
_cell.length_c   1.000
_cell.angle_alpha   90.00
_cell.angle_beta   90.00
_cell.angle_gamma   90.00
#
_symmetry.space_group_name_H-M   'P 1'
#
loop_
_entity.id
_entity.type
_entity.pdbx_description
1 polymer ?
#
loop_
_entity_poly.entity_id
_entity_poly.type
_entity_poly.pdbx_seq_one_letter_code
_entity_poly.pdbx_strand_id
1 'polypeptide(L)'
;MFADTYTEASTHSSDVSDAPAGFAKEQLKSFIERVERLEDEKKAIAEDIKEVFAEAKANGFDVAALKEILKIRKADADERKEHEAIVELYAQALGIFL
;
A
#
# COMPACT_ATOMS: atom_id res chain seq x y z
N MET A 1 10.10 62.08 -46.70
CA MET A 1 9.55 62.27 -45.34
C MET A 1 8.96 60.94 -44.93
N PHE A 2 9.67 60.24 -44.05
CA PHE A 2 9.36 59.07 -43.21
C PHE A 2 8.34 58.01 -43.69
N ALA A 3 8.86 56.79 -43.93
CA ALA A 3 8.07 55.57 -44.00
C ALA A 3 7.89 55.02 -42.57
N ASP A 4 6.66 54.98 -42.08
CA ASP A 4 6.30 54.27 -40.86
C ASP A 4 6.16 52.77 -41.17
N THR A 5 7.10 51.97 -40.66
CA THR A 5 6.95 50.52 -40.59
C THR A 5 6.28 50.17 -39.27
N TYR A 6 4.96 49.95 -39.30
CA TYR A 6 4.21 49.36 -38.20
C TYR A 6 4.17 47.83 -38.35
N THR A 7 4.49 47.17 -37.24
CA THR A 7 4.57 45.72 -37.03
C THR A 7 3.17 45.12 -36.87
N GLU A 8 2.86 44.02 -37.56
CA GLU A 8 1.82 43.03 -37.18
C GLU A 8 2.15 41.69 -37.87
N ALA A 9 1.95 40.49 -37.33
CA ALA A 9 1.70 39.98 -36.00
C ALA A 9 1.87 38.46 -36.13
N SER A 10 2.81 37.85 -35.39
CA SER A 10 2.83 36.39 -35.25
C SER A 10 1.73 36.01 -34.26
N THR A 11 0.56 35.67 -34.78
CA THR A 11 -0.52 35.07 -33.98
C THR A 11 -0.76 33.66 -34.50
N HIS A 12 0.11 32.73 -34.09
CA HIS A 12 -0.30 31.33 -33.97
C HIS A 12 -0.92 31.17 -32.57
N SER A 13 -2.13 31.71 -32.43
CA SER A 13 -2.97 31.48 -31.26
C SER A 13 -3.64 30.12 -31.41
N SER A 14 -3.02 29.07 -30.88
CA SER A 14 -3.70 27.80 -30.63
C SER A 14 -4.38 27.88 -29.26
N ASP A 15 -5.37 28.76 -29.16
CA ASP A 15 -6.11 29.01 -27.93
C ASP A 15 -7.53 28.43 -28.08
N VAL A 16 -7.65 27.10 -28.13
CA VAL A 16 -8.91 26.38 -27.89
C VAL A 16 -8.65 24.99 -27.28
N SER A 17 -8.96 24.85 -25.99
CA SER A 17 -9.36 23.61 -25.27
C SER A 17 -8.31 22.64 -24.66
N ASP A 18 -7.19 23.12 -24.13
CA ASP A 18 -6.25 22.25 -23.37
C ASP A 18 -6.61 22.08 -21.86
N ALA A 19 -7.65 22.77 -21.37
CA ALA A 19 -8.06 22.78 -19.97
C ALA A 19 -8.45 21.40 -19.37
N PRO A 20 -9.28 20.56 -20.01
CA PRO A 20 -9.62 19.23 -19.47
C PRO A 20 -8.45 18.25 -19.54
N ALA A 21 -7.58 18.36 -20.56
CA ALA A 21 -6.38 17.53 -20.69
C ALA A 21 -5.31 17.90 -19.66
N GLY A 22 -5.12 19.19 -19.39
CA GLY A 22 -4.25 19.69 -18.32
C GLY A 22 -4.70 19.24 -16.94
N PHE A 23 -6.00 19.37 -16.61
CA PHE A 23 -6.56 18.90 -15.35
C PHE A 23 -6.39 17.39 -15.15
N ALA A 24 -6.69 16.58 -16.17
CA ALA A 24 -6.51 15.13 -16.11
C ALA A 24 -5.05 14.72 -15.90
N LYS A 25 -4.11 15.44 -16.53
CA LYS A 25 -2.66 15.23 -16.37
C LYS A 25 -2.18 15.55 -14.95
N GLU A 26 -2.64 16.64 -14.36
CA GLU A 26 -2.31 17.02 -12.99
C GLU A 26 -2.85 16.01 -11.98
N GLN A 27 -4.09 15.54 -12.17
CA GLN A 27 -4.69 14.52 -11.32
C GLN A 27 -3.94 13.18 -11.41
N LEU A 28 -3.58 12.74 -12.61
CA LEU A 28 -2.75 11.54 -12.81
C LEU A 28 -1.40 11.66 -12.10
N LYS A 29 -0.72 12.80 -12.25
CA LYS A 29 0.55 13.07 -11.56
C LYS A 29 0.38 12.99 -10.04
N SER A 30 -0.67 13.60 -9.50
CA SER A 30 -0.97 13.54 -8.06
C SER A 30 -1.19 12.11 -7.55
N PHE A 31 -1.89 11.26 -8.30
CA PHE A 31 -2.05 9.85 -7.92
C PHE A 31 -0.73 9.10 -7.90
N ILE A 32 0.11 9.28 -8.92
CA ILE A 32 1.42 8.61 -9.00
C ILE A 32 2.31 9.02 -7.82
N GLU A 33 2.48 10.33 -7.59
CA GLU A 33 3.32 10.83 -6.49
C GLU A 33 2.86 10.32 -5.12
N ARG A 34 1.54 10.25 -4.90
CA ARG A 34 0.98 9.71 -3.65
C ARG A 34 1.25 8.21 -3.51
N VAL A 35 1.15 7.44 -4.59
CA VAL A 35 1.42 5.99 -4.58
C VAL A 35 2.90 5.72 -4.36
N GLU A 36 3.79 6.46 -5.01
CA GLU A 36 5.25 6.32 -4.84
C GLU A 36 5.65 6.56 -3.39
N ARG A 37 5.15 7.65 -2.78
CA ARG A 37 5.37 7.92 -1.36
C ARG A 37 4.88 6.77 -0.46
N LEU A 38 3.69 6.23 -0.75
CA LEU A 38 3.13 5.11 0.02
C LEU A 38 3.93 3.81 -0.17
N GLU A 39 4.49 3.56 -1.35
CA GLU A 39 5.37 2.40 -1.59
C GLU A 39 6.70 2.55 -0.84
N ASP A 40 7.26 3.76 -0.76
CA ASP A 40 8.45 4.03 0.04
C ASP A 40 8.18 3.85 1.55
N GLU A 41 7.07 4.38 2.06
CA GLU A 41 6.63 4.17 3.45
C GLU A 41 6.42 2.68 3.76
N LYS A 42 5.75 1.96 2.86
CA LYS A 42 5.53 0.51 2.96
C LYS A 42 6.84 -0.27 2.97
N LYS A 43 7.83 0.16 2.18
CA LYS A 43 9.16 -0.47 2.18
C LYS A 43 9.87 -0.26 3.51
N ALA A 44 9.87 0.97 4.05
CA ALA A 44 10.45 1.26 5.36
C ALA A 44 9.80 0.42 6.47
N ILE A 45 8.46 0.37 6.51
CA ILE A 45 7.72 -0.47 7.46
C ILE A 45 8.07 -1.96 7.30
N ALA A 46 8.23 -2.44 6.06
CA ALA A 46 8.61 -3.82 5.80
C ALA A 46 10.05 -4.13 6.27
N GLU A 47 10.95 -3.16 6.24
CA GLU A 47 12.30 -3.27 6.80
C GLU A 47 12.24 -3.32 8.33
N ASP A 48 11.51 -2.41 8.98
CA ASP A 48 11.31 -2.41 10.43
C ASP A 48 10.74 -3.76 10.94
N ILE A 49 9.74 -4.31 10.24
CA ILE A 49 9.17 -5.63 10.57
C ILE A 49 10.22 -6.74 10.48
N LYS A 50 11.13 -6.68 9.50
CA LYS A 50 12.21 -7.67 9.36
C LYS A 50 13.20 -7.56 10.52
N GLU A 51 13.53 -6.35 10.95
CA GLU A 51 14.42 -6.11 12.10
C GLU A 51 13.82 -6.69 13.37
N VAL A 52 12.53 -6.48 13.63
CA VAL A 52 11.82 -7.07 14.78
C VAL A 52 11.87 -8.60 14.75
N PHE A 53 11.66 -9.23 13.58
CA PHE A 53 11.79 -10.68 13.48
C PHE A 53 13.24 -11.17 13.63
N ALA A 54 14.22 -10.38 13.20
CA ALA A 54 15.63 -10.69 13.40
C ALA A 54 16.01 -10.62 14.89
N GLU A 55 15.53 -9.60 15.61
CA GLU A 55 15.68 -9.48 17.06
C GLU A 55 15.02 -10.66 17.79
N ALA A 56 13.78 -11.01 17.44
CA ALA A 56 13.10 -12.17 18.01
C ALA A 56 13.91 -13.46 17.80
N LYS A 57 14.47 -13.66 16.60
CA LYS A 57 15.35 -14.80 16.31
C LYS A 57 16.62 -14.78 17.14
N ALA A 58 17.26 -13.62 17.31
CA ALA A 58 18.47 -13.47 18.12
C ALA A 58 18.20 -13.78 19.61
N ASN A 59 16.99 -13.48 20.08
CA ASN A 59 16.52 -13.81 21.42
C ASN A 59 15.98 -15.25 21.56
N GLY A 60 16.08 -16.09 20.52
CA GLY A 60 15.72 -17.51 20.57
C GLY A 60 14.27 -17.86 20.28
N PHE A 61 13.46 -16.91 19.78
CA PHE A 61 12.07 -17.20 19.38
C PHE A 61 11.99 -17.84 17.98
N ASP A 62 10.99 -18.72 17.81
CA ASP A 62 10.65 -19.26 16.49
C ASP A 62 9.85 -18.23 15.67
N VAL A 63 10.52 -17.65 14.67
CA VAL A 63 9.93 -16.66 13.75
C VAL A 63 8.77 -17.24 12.92
N ALA A 64 8.79 -18.55 12.60
CA ALA A 64 7.70 -19.18 11.86
C ALA A 64 6.43 -19.26 12.73
N ALA A 65 6.59 -19.66 13.99
CA ALA A 65 5.48 -19.67 14.95
C ALA A 65 4.90 -18.26 15.17
N LEU A 66 5.75 -17.23 15.32
CA LEU A 66 5.29 -15.83 15.45
C LEU A 66 4.48 -15.35 14.23
N LYS A 67 4.91 -15.72 13.01
CA LYS A 67 4.16 -15.39 11.78
C LYS A 67 2.80 -16.08 11.73
N GLU A 68 2.72 -17.34 12.17
CA GLU A 68 1.44 -18.04 12.23
C GLU A 68 0.51 -17.40 13.27
N ILE A 69 1.02 -17.02 14.44
CA ILE A 69 0.25 -16.26 15.44
C ILE A 69 -0.31 -14.96 14.84
N LEU A 70 0.49 -14.20 14.10
CA LEU A 70 0.02 -12.97 13.44
C LEU A 70 -1.09 -13.25 12.43
N LYS A 71 -1.02 -14.36 11.68
CA LYS A 71 -2.05 -14.78 10.74
C LYS A 71 -3.34 -15.16 11.48
N ILE A 72 -3.24 -15.96 12.54
CA ILE A 72 -4.38 -16.33 13.40
C ILE A 72 -5.05 -15.09 13.99
N ARG A 73 -4.25 -14.12 14.46
CA ARG A 73 -4.74 -12.86 15.04
C ARG A 73 -5.42 -11.93 14.02
N LYS A 74 -5.11 -12.07 12.73
CA LYS A 74 -5.76 -11.30 11.66
C LYS A 74 -7.11 -11.86 11.24
N ALA A 75 -7.39 -13.14 11.52
CA ALA A 75 -8.68 -13.75 11.25
C ALA A 75 -9.77 -13.16 12.15
N ASP A 76 -11.03 -13.19 11.70
CA ASP A 76 -12.16 -12.75 12.52
C ASP A 76 -12.20 -13.51 13.85
N ALA A 77 -12.45 -12.78 14.94
CA ALA A 77 -12.32 -13.33 16.27
C ALA A 77 -13.44 -14.31 16.63
N ASP A 78 -14.63 -14.14 16.06
CA ASP A 78 -15.78 -14.98 16.35
C ASP A 78 -15.76 -16.23 15.45
N GLU A 79 -15.45 -16.08 14.16
CA GLU A 79 -15.19 -17.23 13.27
C GLU A 79 -14.08 -18.13 13.82
N ARG A 80 -13.01 -17.54 14.39
CA ARG A 80 -11.91 -18.30 15.01
C ARG A 80 -12.38 -19.10 16.22
N LYS A 81 -13.14 -18.49 17.14
CA LYS A 81 -13.65 -19.17 18.33
C LYS A 81 -14.59 -20.31 17.97
N GLU A 82 -15.46 -20.10 16.99
CA GLU A 82 -16.36 -21.15 16.50
C GLU A 82 -15.56 -22.33 15.94
N HIS A 83 -14.56 -22.04 15.10
CA HIS A 83 -13.68 -23.07 14.56
C HIS A 83 -12.86 -23.78 15.64
N GLU A 84 -12.28 -23.06 16.60
CA GLU A 84 -11.53 -23.61 17.74
C GLU A 84 -12.40 -24.55 18.58
N ALA A 85 -13.65 -24.18 18.87
CA ALA A 85 -14.59 -25.03 19.59
C ALA A 85 -14.90 -26.34 18.84
N ILE A 86 -15.06 -26.29 17.52
CA ILE A 86 -15.28 -27.48 16.68
C ILE A 86 -14.03 -28.37 16.66
N VAL A 87 -12.85 -27.78 16.47
CA VAL A 87 -11.59 -28.52 16.47
C VAL A 87 -11.33 -29.18 17.80
N GLU A 88 -11.57 -28.48 18.92
CA GLU A 88 -11.42 -29.03 20.26
C GLU A 88 -12.36 -30.24 20.47
N LEU A 89 -13.63 -30.12 20.07
CA LEU A 89 -14.58 -31.23 20.14
C LEU A 89 -14.09 -32.45 19.35
N TYR A 90 -13.57 -32.25 18.14
CA TYR A 90 -13.06 -33.34 17.31
C TYR A 90 -11.75 -33.92 17.85
N ALA A 91 -10.84 -33.08 18.34
CA ALA A 91 -9.58 -33.50 18.94
C ALA A 91 -9.84 -34.37 20.19
N GLN A 92 -10.77 -33.95 21.06
CA GLN A 92 -11.21 -34.74 22.21
C GLN A 92 -11.77 -36.10 21.78
N ALA A 93 -12.63 -36.13 20.76
CA ALA A 93 -13.20 -37.38 20.23
C ALA A 93 -12.14 -38.32 19.64
N LEU A 94 -11.05 -37.77 19.10
CA LEU A 94 -9.92 -38.52 18.52
C LEU A 94 -8.78 -38.79 19.53
N GLY A 95 -8.87 -38.31 20.77
CA GLY A 95 -7.82 -38.46 21.78
C GLY A 95 -6.56 -37.63 21.49
N ILE A 96 -6.68 -36.54 20.71
CA ILE A 96 -5.61 -35.58 20.44
C ILE A 96 -5.64 -34.49 21.50
N PHE A 97 -4.50 -34.20 22.11
CA PHE A 97 -4.33 -33.07 23.05
C PHE A 97 -3.63 -31.92 22.32
N LEU A 98 -4.31 -30.77 22.26
CA LEU A 98 -3.85 -29.53 21.64
C LEU A 98 -3.44 -28.51 22.70
#